data_AF-A0A0C3EBX6-F1
#
_entry.id   AF-A0A0C3EBX6-F1
#
_cell.length_a   1.000
_cell.length_b   1.000
_cell.length_c   1.000
_cell.angle_alpha   90.00
_cell.angle_beta   90.00
_cell.angle_gamma   90.00
#
_symmetry.space_group_name_H-M   'P 1'
#
loop_
_entity.id
_entity.type
_entity.pdbx_description
1 polymer ?
#
loop_
_entity_poly.entity_id
_entity_poly.type
_entity_poly.pdbx_seq_one_letter_code
_entity_poly.pdbx_strand_id
1 'polypeptide(L)'
;WLYAKFIALDANFCLCRKNISSEQVDPGLSKGWSYFVEETSYKTFIEENKYDTQECSTCSGHNAVNMANSKKSHGLAMTSVGAVVCACHKLKLPSGTGDLQKGERYVNMDFLFFSSLCNCQLSTLIISYDIACQWSRNLWQQMIKFPSDFHLAHEQLSTVFLIPKFHLPAHISHCQVVYSFNFTPHVGCTDGEAPEHGWANINPAASSTKKMGPGTWQDTLNDYFGDWNWKCIMQLGQLTLQKLIEAMKASMEHDRELRELKACIEMPMITEWQREISKWECDNSKCNPYEICVANFSSTAITQASIQLELTRVEASELQARNDMSPHPEVSAGTLISSGLELEEQQRLLKADISSLSSHPTDNQLAKLQEHVNVLKRCINNWQSIQLLYIPSVAQLRDEDVQPGRPEKVKEMKLYLPSEICDHASCPIKLCEHKWKLCEAQAHEALHDLHHFLHLRTHLYKFKVTNVWGQVSNTHAQTTINRTTRFQWQQ
;
A
#
# COMPACT_ATOMS: atom_id res chain seq x y z
N TRP A 1 -8.09 15.53 -23.58
CA TRP A 1 -8.80 14.63 -22.64
C TRP A 1 -10.02 13.96 -23.27
N LEU A 2 -10.93 14.67 -23.94
CA LEU A 2 -12.09 14.06 -24.62
C LEU A 2 -11.72 12.93 -25.61
N TYR A 3 -10.58 13.07 -26.28
CA TYR A 3 -10.04 12.09 -27.23
C TYR A 3 -8.93 11.21 -26.64
N ALA A 4 -8.73 11.23 -25.32
CA ALA A 4 -7.72 10.39 -24.69
C ALA A 4 -8.17 8.93 -24.69
N LYS A 5 -7.28 8.03 -25.10
CA LYS A 5 -7.50 6.59 -25.01
C LYS A 5 -7.11 6.12 -23.61
N PHE A 6 -8.04 5.50 -22.90
CA PHE A 6 -7.77 4.90 -21.59
C PHE A 6 -7.68 3.38 -21.74
N ILE A 7 -6.56 2.83 -21.32
CA ILE A 7 -6.32 1.39 -21.31
C ILE A 7 -5.87 0.91 -19.95
N ALA A 8 -6.19 -0.34 -19.63
CA ALA A 8 -5.77 -1.01 -18.41
C ALA A 8 -5.20 -2.38 -18.75
N LEU A 9 -4.12 -2.76 -18.07
CA LEU A 9 -3.42 -4.03 -18.25
C LEU A 9 -3.50 -4.83 -16.95
N ASP A 10 -3.71 -6.14 -17.07
CA ASP A 10 -3.66 -7.08 -15.95
C ASP A 10 -3.57 -8.53 -16.46
N ALA A 11 -3.21 -9.46 -15.57
CA ALA A 11 -3.15 -10.89 -15.78
C ALA A 11 -4.12 -11.67 -14.89
N ASN A 12 -4.88 -12.58 -15.50
CA ASN A 12 -5.80 -13.48 -14.81
C ASN A 12 -5.18 -14.88 -14.60
N PHE A 13 -4.82 -15.17 -13.35
CA PHE A 13 -4.23 -16.45 -12.94
C PHE A 13 -5.25 -17.57 -12.66
N CYS A 14 -6.55 -17.29 -12.70
CA CYS A 14 -7.59 -18.32 -12.63
C CYS A 14 -7.72 -19.07 -13.97
N LEU A 15 -7.55 -18.35 -15.09
CA LEU A 15 -7.60 -18.90 -16.43
C LEU A 15 -6.30 -19.62 -16.78
N CYS A 16 -6.24 -20.91 -16.47
CA CYS A 16 -5.12 -21.79 -16.81
C CYS A 16 -5.57 -22.95 -17.69
N ARG A 17 -4.69 -23.42 -18.59
CA ARG A 17 -4.98 -24.53 -19.51
C ARG A 17 -3.97 -25.65 -19.38
N LYS A 18 -4.47 -26.89 -19.31
CA LYS A 18 -3.63 -28.10 -19.26
C LYS A 18 -2.96 -28.38 -20.60
N ASN A 19 -1.78 -28.96 -20.55
CA ASN A 19 -1.07 -29.42 -21.76
C ASN A 19 -1.59 -30.80 -22.20
N ILE A 20 -2.71 -30.83 -22.94
CA ILE A 20 -3.40 -32.08 -23.34
C ILE A 20 -3.74 -32.19 -24.83
N SER A 21 -3.47 -31.17 -25.64
CA SER A 21 -3.72 -31.14 -27.09
C SER A 21 -2.72 -30.20 -27.79
N SER A 22 -2.74 -30.13 -29.12
CA SER A 22 -1.88 -29.27 -29.94
C SER A 22 -2.66 -28.53 -31.02
N GLU A 23 -2.06 -27.48 -31.59
CA GLU A 23 -2.67 -26.69 -32.69
C GLU A 23 -2.99 -27.52 -33.93
N GLN A 24 -2.25 -28.62 -34.17
CA GLN A 24 -2.51 -29.48 -35.32
C GLN A 24 -3.81 -30.28 -35.15
N VAL A 25 -4.17 -30.61 -33.91
CA VAL A 25 -5.35 -31.42 -33.58
C VAL A 25 -6.58 -30.55 -33.32
N ASP A 26 -6.38 -29.40 -32.67
CA ASP A 26 -7.43 -28.44 -32.32
C ASP A 26 -6.99 -27.02 -32.69
N PRO A 27 -6.99 -26.67 -33.99
CA PRO A 27 -6.61 -25.34 -34.45
C PRO A 27 -7.71 -24.32 -34.12
N GLY A 28 -7.31 -23.12 -33.69
CA GLY A 28 -8.25 -22.02 -33.49
C GLY A 28 -8.88 -21.55 -34.80
N LEU A 29 -10.15 -21.13 -34.74
CA LEU A 29 -10.89 -20.56 -35.87
C LEU A 29 -10.52 -19.08 -36.08
N SER A 30 -10.40 -18.33 -34.98
CA SER A 30 -10.23 -16.88 -35.00
C SER A 30 -8.82 -16.43 -35.44
N LYS A 31 -7.78 -17.16 -35.02
CA LYS A 31 -6.35 -16.94 -35.36
C LYS A 31 -5.89 -15.46 -35.35
N GLY A 32 -6.22 -14.72 -34.29
CA GLY A 32 -5.82 -13.32 -34.15
C GLY A 32 -6.81 -12.27 -34.69
N TRP A 33 -7.95 -12.68 -35.28
CA TRP A 33 -8.95 -11.78 -35.87
C TRP A 33 -9.97 -11.23 -34.87
N SER A 34 -9.79 -11.54 -33.58
CA SER A 34 -10.71 -11.18 -32.49
C SER A 34 -9.91 -10.55 -31.33
N TYR A 35 -10.15 -10.97 -30.09
CA TYR A 35 -9.51 -10.40 -28.90
C TYR A 35 -8.12 -10.98 -28.61
N PHE A 36 -7.91 -12.26 -28.94
CA PHE A 36 -6.58 -12.86 -28.85
C PHE A 36 -5.65 -12.33 -29.94
N VAL A 37 -4.36 -12.19 -29.61
CA VAL A 37 -3.28 -11.92 -30.57
C VAL A 37 -3.11 -13.07 -31.56
N GLU A 38 -2.51 -12.80 -32.72
CA GLU A 38 -2.12 -13.87 -33.64
C GLU A 38 -1.02 -14.73 -33.01
N GLU A 39 -1.32 -16.02 -32.87
CA GLU A 39 -0.57 -16.88 -31.96
C GLU A 39 0.83 -17.24 -32.45
N THR A 40 1.02 -17.33 -33.77
CA THR A 40 2.31 -17.72 -34.36
C THR A 40 3.34 -16.61 -34.13
N SER A 41 3.02 -15.38 -34.50
CA SER A 41 3.84 -14.19 -34.31
C SER A 41 4.11 -13.93 -32.83
N TYR A 42 3.09 -14.08 -31.98
CA TYR A 42 3.24 -13.93 -30.53
C TYR A 42 4.20 -14.97 -29.93
N LYS A 43 4.02 -16.26 -30.25
CA LYS A 43 4.91 -17.32 -29.73
C LYS A 43 6.33 -17.18 -30.25
N THR A 44 6.52 -16.84 -31.52
CA THR A 44 7.85 -16.58 -32.10
C THR A 44 8.55 -15.44 -31.36
N PHE A 45 7.86 -14.31 -31.16
CA PHE A 45 8.42 -13.17 -30.44
C PHE A 45 8.83 -13.52 -29.00
N ILE A 46 7.98 -14.27 -28.29
CA ILE A 46 8.30 -14.73 -26.92
C ILE A 46 9.53 -15.64 -26.91
N GLU A 47 9.66 -16.54 -27.88
CA GLU A 47 10.78 -17.48 -27.95
C GLU A 47 12.09 -16.78 -28.28
N GLU A 48 12.07 -15.80 -29.18
CA GLU A 48 13.23 -14.96 -29.53
C GLU A 48 13.71 -14.14 -28.32
N ASN A 49 12.79 -13.72 -27.44
CA ASN A 49 13.07 -12.87 -26.28
C ASN A 49 13.01 -13.64 -24.94
N LYS A 50 13.11 -14.98 -24.96
CA LYS A 50 12.90 -15.82 -23.77
C LYS A 50 13.91 -15.59 -22.63
N TYR A 51 15.08 -15.05 -22.95
CA TYR A 51 16.15 -14.77 -22.00
C TYR A 51 16.13 -13.34 -21.45
N ASP A 52 15.13 -12.53 -21.83
CA ASP A 52 14.95 -11.21 -21.26
C ASP A 52 14.73 -11.32 -19.75
N THR A 53 15.54 -10.59 -19.00
CA THR A 53 15.45 -10.52 -17.55
C THR A 53 14.61 -9.32 -17.15
N GLN A 54 13.61 -9.58 -16.31
CA GLN A 54 12.78 -8.54 -15.73
C GLN A 54 13.41 -8.08 -14.41
N GLU A 55 13.54 -6.76 -14.23
CA GLU A 55 14.02 -6.18 -12.99
C GLU A 55 13.10 -6.56 -11.81
N CYS A 56 13.70 -6.79 -10.64
CA CYS A 56 12.94 -7.01 -9.42
C CYS A 56 12.18 -5.75 -9.01
N SER A 57 10.97 -5.93 -8.46
CA SER A 57 10.16 -4.83 -7.93
C SER A 57 10.94 -4.04 -6.88
N THR A 58 11.05 -2.74 -7.09
CA THR A 58 11.62 -1.77 -6.12
C THR A 58 10.56 -1.25 -5.13
N CYS A 59 9.28 -1.55 -5.37
CA CYS A 59 8.19 -1.21 -4.44
C CYS A 59 8.02 -2.29 -3.37
N SER A 60 8.06 -1.89 -2.10
CA SER A 60 7.75 -2.77 -0.96
C SER A 60 6.27 -3.16 -1.01
N GLY A 61 5.95 -4.44 -1.26
CA GLY A 61 4.56 -4.93 -1.22
C GLY A 61 4.20 -5.94 -2.32
N HIS A 62 4.94 -5.96 -3.43
CA HIS A 62 4.65 -6.83 -4.59
C HIS A 62 5.22 -8.26 -4.46
N ASN A 63 5.02 -8.89 -3.29
CA ASN A 63 5.31 -10.33 -3.14
C ASN A 63 4.43 -11.17 -4.08
N ALA A 64 3.26 -10.67 -4.50
CA ALA A 64 2.36 -11.36 -5.42
C ALA A 64 2.98 -11.58 -6.82
N VAL A 65 3.55 -10.53 -7.44
CA VAL A 65 4.23 -10.64 -8.75
C VAL A 65 5.46 -11.55 -8.65
N ASN A 66 6.25 -11.41 -7.57
CA ASN A 66 7.41 -12.25 -7.32
C ASN A 66 7.04 -13.73 -7.10
N MET A 67 5.91 -14.01 -6.43
CA MET A 67 5.39 -15.37 -6.21
C MET A 67 4.68 -15.96 -7.45
N ALA A 68 4.04 -15.14 -8.29
CA ALA A 68 3.41 -15.58 -9.53
C ALA A 68 4.48 -16.11 -10.52
N ASN A 69 5.64 -15.46 -10.55
CA ASN A 69 6.79 -15.88 -11.37
C ASN A 69 7.49 -17.16 -10.85
N SER A 70 7.21 -17.62 -9.63
CA SER A 70 7.88 -18.76 -8.99
C SER A 70 7.06 -20.06 -8.93
N LYS A 71 5.75 -20.04 -9.26
CA LYS A 71 4.92 -21.26 -9.23
C LYS A 71 5.30 -22.22 -10.38
N LYS A 72 5.55 -23.49 -10.02
CA LYS A 72 5.85 -24.57 -10.97
C LYS A 72 4.64 -24.85 -11.88
N SER A 73 4.83 -24.73 -13.20
CA SER A 73 3.83 -24.91 -14.26
C SER A 73 3.64 -26.37 -14.71
N HIS A 74 3.99 -27.36 -13.88
CA HIS A 74 4.07 -28.76 -14.33
C HIS A 74 2.70 -29.28 -14.82
N GLY A 75 2.63 -29.65 -16.11
CA GLY A 75 1.41 -30.14 -16.76
C GLY A 75 0.45 -29.08 -17.30
N LEU A 76 0.82 -27.80 -17.25
CA LEU A 76 0.07 -26.69 -17.87
C LEU A 76 0.74 -26.23 -19.16
N ALA A 77 -0.05 -25.95 -20.19
CA ALA A 77 0.41 -25.31 -21.42
C ALA A 77 0.53 -23.80 -21.26
N MET A 78 -0.36 -23.20 -20.46
CA MET A 78 -0.26 -21.82 -20.01
C MET A 78 -0.74 -21.70 -18.56
N THR A 79 -0.22 -20.71 -17.86
CA THR A 79 -0.45 -20.49 -16.42
C THR A 79 -1.53 -19.46 -16.14
N SER A 80 -1.75 -18.54 -17.07
CA SER A 80 -2.64 -17.39 -16.94
C SER A 80 -2.93 -16.78 -18.31
N VAL A 81 -3.82 -15.80 -18.35
CA VAL A 81 -4.14 -14.97 -19.54
C VAL A 81 -3.89 -13.52 -19.20
N GLY A 82 -3.11 -12.81 -20.01
CA GLY A 82 -2.92 -11.36 -19.91
C GLY A 82 -3.92 -10.63 -20.82
N ALA A 83 -4.36 -9.44 -20.44
CA ALA A 83 -5.16 -8.61 -21.32
C ALA A 83 -4.93 -7.11 -21.18
N VAL A 84 -5.13 -6.42 -22.29
CA VAL A 84 -5.27 -4.96 -22.43
C VAL A 84 -6.73 -4.66 -22.72
N VAL A 85 -7.36 -3.85 -21.88
CA VAL A 85 -8.78 -3.50 -21.98
C VAL A 85 -8.97 -2.00 -21.97
N CYS A 86 -10.11 -1.52 -22.46
CA CYS A 86 -10.49 -0.12 -22.29
C CYS A 86 -10.85 0.15 -20.83
N ALA A 87 -10.11 1.04 -20.15
CA ALA A 87 -10.35 1.32 -18.73
C ALA A 87 -11.69 2.06 -18.50
N CYS A 88 -12.14 2.90 -19.44
CA CYS A 88 -13.39 3.64 -19.30
C CYS A 88 -14.63 2.76 -19.51
N HIS A 89 -14.61 1.93 -20.54
CA HIS A 89 -15.79 1.20 -21.03
C HIS A 89 -15.76 -0.30 -20.70
N LYS A 90 -14.65 -0.78 -20.10
CA LYS A 90 -14.43 -2.18 -19.74
C LYS A 90 -14.42 -3.14 -20.93
N LEU A 91 -14.24 -2.62 -22.14
CA LEU A 91 -14.24 -3.42 -23.37
C LEU A 91 -12.91 -4.13 -23.57
N LYS A 92 -12.96 -5.40 -23.97
CA LYS A 92 -11.82 -6.15 -24.48
C LYS A 92 -11.38 -5.54 -25.81
N LEU A 93 -10.09 -5.22 -25.92
CA LEU A 93 -9.53 -4.65 -27.14
C LEU A 93 -9.21 -5.76 -28.17
N PRO A 94 -9.34 -5.46 -29.47
CA PRO A 94 -8.83 -6.33 -30.52
C PRO A 94 -7.35 -6.62 -30.32
N SER A 95 -6.95 -7.89 -30.45
CA SER A 95 -5.57 -8.35 -30.26
C SER A 95 -4.94 -7.88 -28.94
N GLY A 96 -5.75 -7.66 -27.91
CA GLY A 96 -5.29 -7.21 -26.59
C GLY A 96 -5.13 -8.34 -25.59
N THR A 97 -5.42 -9.60 -25.96
CA THR A 97 -5.39 -10.74 -25.03
C THR A 97 -4.38 -11.80 -25.50
N GLY A 98 -3.71 -12.45 -24.56
CA GLY A 98 -2.83 -13.57 -24.91
C GLY A 98 -2.47 -14.48 -23.75
N ASP A 99 -2.06 -15.69 -24.10
CA ASP A 99 -1.65 -16.70 -23.14
C ASP A 99 -0.31 -16.34 -22.48
N LEU A 100 -0.21 -16.59 -21.17
CA LEU A 100 0.99 -16.37 -20.37
C LEU A 100 1.59 -17.71 -19.93
N GLN A 101 2.80 -18.00 -20.42
CA GLN A 101 3.45 -19.30 -20.22
C GLN A 101 4.02 -19.43 -18.80
N LYS A 102 4.45 -18.31 -18.21
CA LYS A 102 5.01 -18.27 -16.86
C LYS A 102 4.88 -16.87 -16.29
N GLY A 103 3.91 -16.67 -15.39
CA GLY A 103 3.72 -15.38 -14.73
C GLY A 103 3.44 -14.25 -15.72
N GLU A 104 3.48 -13.02 -15.22
CA GLU A 104 3.23 -11.82 -15.99
C GLU A 104 4.56 -11.16 -16.39
N ARG A 105 5.22 -11.74 -17.39
CA ARG A 105 6.49 -11.22 -17.91
C ARG A 105 6.24 -10.00 -18.80
N TYR A 106 7.13 -9.02 -18.73
CA TYR A 106 7.09 -7.83 -19.60
C TYR A 106 7.00 -8.19 -21.09
N VAL A 107 7.83 -9.14 -21.58
CA VAL A 107 7.77 -9.58 -22.99
C VAL A 107 6.36 -10.00 -23.45
N ASN A 108 5.58 -10.62 -22.56
CA ASN A 108 4.22 -11.01 -22.86
C ASN A 108 3.31 -9.77 -22.90
N MET A 109 3.31 -8.96 -21.85
CA MET A 109 2.43 -7.80 -21.70
C MET A 109 2.74 -6.67 -22.70
N ASP A 110 4.01 -6.45 -23.03
CA ASP A 110 4.48 -5.52 -24.07
C ASP A 110 3.87 -5.88 -25.42
N PHE A 111 3.88 -7.17 -25.77
CA PHE A 111 3.31 -7.61 -27.04
C PHE A 111 1.81 -7.37 -27.09
N LEU A 112 1.07 -7.68 -26.01
CA LEU A 112 -0.37 -7.41 -25.96
C LEU A 112 -0.66 -5.90 -26.04
N PHE A 113 0.15 -5.10 -25.34
CA PHE A 113 0.06 -3.64 -25.35
C PHE A 113 0.23 -3.08 -26.76
N PHE A 114 1.38 -3.34 -27.41
CA PHE A 114 1.65 -2.80 -28.74
C PHE A 114 0.72 -3.38 -29.80
N SER A 115 0.36 -4.68 -29.73
CA SER A 115 -0.59 -5.30 -30.66
C SER A 115 -1.97 -4.66 -30.59
N SER A 116 -2.45 -4.31 -29.40
CA SER A 116 -3.76 -3.67 -29.22
C SER A 116 -3.81 -2.21 -29.68
N LEU A 117 -2.65 -1.56 -29.84
CA LEU A 117 -2.53 -0.12 -30.12
C LEU A 117 -1.93 0.21 -31.49
N CYS A 118 -1.26 -0.73 -32.16
CA CYS A 118 -0.53 -0.48 -33.41
C CYS A 118 -1.39 0.15 -34.53
N ASN A 119 -2.68 -0.16 -34.56
CA ASN A 119 -3.63 0.37 -35.53
C ASN A 119 -4.42 1.60 -35.03
N CYS A 120 -4.03 2.18 -33.90
CA CYS A 120 -4.71 3.36 -33.33
C CYS A 120 -3.94 4.65 -33.63
N GLN A 121 -4.65 5.68 -34.11
CA GLN A 121 -4.13 7.06 -34.11
C GLN A 121 -4.38 7.67 -32.74
N LEU A 122 -3.30 7.94 -32.01
CA LEU A 122 -3.35 8.38 -30.62
C LEU A 122 -2.67 9.74 -30.46
N SER A 123 -3.34 10.66 -29.78
CA SER A 123 -2.76 11.95 -29.33
C SER A 123 -2.55 11.98 -27.82
N THR A 124 -3.39 11.27 -27.07
CA THR A 124 -3.27 11.12 -25.61
C THR A 124 -3.60 9.69 -25.21
N LEU A 125 -2.72 9.08 -24.42
CA LEU A 125 -2.85 7.71 -23.93
C LEU A 125 -2.70 7.68 -22.41
N ILE A 126 -3.73 7.21 -21.72
CA ILE A 126 -3.73 7.00 -20.27
C ILE A 126 -3.68 5.51 -20.02
N ILE A 127 -2.66 5.06 -19.29
CA ILE A 127 -2.35 3.65 -19.08
C ILE A 127 -2.46 3.34 -17.60
N SER A 128 -3.34 2.39 -17.27
CA SER A 128 -3.48 1.82 -15.94
C SER A 128 -2.77 0.48 -15.88
N TYR A 129 -1.86 0.30 -14.93
CA TYR A 129 -1.23 -1.00 -14.72
C TYR A 129 -0.72 -1.12 -13.27
N ASP A 130 -0.92 -2.26 -12.64
CA ASP A 130 -0.48 -2.54 -11.25
C ASP A 130 0.98 -2.21 -11.03
N ILE A 131 1.82 -2.47 -12.03
CA ILE A 131 3.25 -2.24 -11.97
C ILE A 131 3.69 -1.13 -12.92
N ALA A 132 2.79 -0.18 -13.24
CA ALA A 132 3.07 0.97 -14.10
C ALA A 132 4.34 1.72 -13.68
N CYS A 133 4.58 1.87 -12.37
CA CYS A 133 5.76 2.55 -11.84
C CYS A 133 7.10 1.88 -12.14
N GLN A 134 7.09 0.60 -12.50
CA GLN A 134 8.28 -0.18 -12.86
C GLN A 134 8.34 -0.37 -14.37
N TRP A 135 7.23 -0.83 -14.93
CA TRP A 135 7.09 -1.17 -16.34
C TRP A 135 7.31 0.03 -17.27
N SER A 136 6.74 1.20 -16.93
CA SER A 136 6.84 2.40 -17.78
C SER A 136 8.26 2.91 -18.01
N ARG A 137 9.21 2.58 -17.11
CA ARG A 137 10.60 3.07 -17.16
C ARG A 137 11.32 2.65 -18.44
N ASN A 138 11.08 1.42 -18.89
CA ASN A 138 11.80 0.82 -20.02
C ASN A 138 10.89 0.51 -21.23
N LEU A 139 9.58 0.79 -21.16
CA LEU A 139 8.61 0.47 -22.20
C LEU A 139 9.04 0.92 -23.60
N TRP A 140 9.44 2.19 -23.74
CA TRP A 140 9.79 2.74 -25.05
C TRP A 140 11.11 2.19 -25.60
N GLN A 141 12.05 1.82 -24.72
CA GLN A 141 13.27 1.13 -25.12
C GLN A 141 12.98 -0.30 -25.57
N GLN A 142 12.04 -0.98 -24.90
CA GLN A 142 11.57 -2.32 -25.27
C GLN A 142 10.84 -2.32 -26.63
N MET A 143 10.13 -1.24 -26.96
CA MET A 143 9.45 -1.08 -28.25
C MET A 143 10.39 -1.30 -29.45
N ILE A 144 11.67 -0.94 -29.34
CA ILE A 144 12.67 -1.09 -30.42
C ILE A 144 12.84 -2.54 -30.88
N LYS A 145 12.49 -3.52 -30.03
CA LYS A 145 12.54 -4.95 -30.36
C LYS A 145 11.40 -5.40 -31.28
N PHE A 146 10.35 -4.60 -31.41
CA PHE A 146 9.19 -4.93 -32.21
C PHE A 146 9.40 -4.56 -33.69
N PRO A 147 8.65 -5.18 -34.61
CA PRO A 147 8.56 -4.70 -35.98
C PRO A 147 8.05 -3.25 -36.03
N SER A 148 8.44 -2.50 -37.07
CA SER A 148 8.05 -1.09 -37.25
C SER A 148 6.54 -0.86 -37.18
N ASP A 149 5.75 -1.86 -37.61
CA ASP A 149 4.29 -1.76 -37.66
C ASP A 149 3.65 -1.75 -36.27
N PHE A 150 4.38 -2.16 -35.22
CA PHE A 150 3.94 -2.11 -33.83
C PHE A 150 4.38 -0.82 -33.12
N HIS A 151 5.24 -0.02 -33.75
CA HIS A 151 5.80 1.17 -33.13
C HIS A 151 4.75 2.28 -33.00
N LEU A 152 4.62 2.80 -31.79
CA LEU A 152 3.85 4.00 -31.52
C LEU A 152 4.73 5.23 -31.70
N ALA A 153 4.17 6.30 -32.27
CA ALA A 153 4.82 7.61 -32.39
C ALA A 153 4.89 8.32 -31.02
N HIS A 154 5.58 7.68 -30.05
CA HIS A 154 5.54 8.04 -28.64
C HIS A 154 6.07 9.45 -28.34
N GLU A 155 6.99 9.98 -29.14
CA GLU A 155 7.50 11.35 -29.02
C GLU A 155 6.41 12.42 -29.26
N GLN A 156 5.38 12.09 -30.03
CA GLN A 156 4.23 12.96 -30.31
C GLN A 156 3.00 12.59 -29.48
N LEU A 157 3.09 11.52 -28.69
CA LEU A 157 2.01 10.97 -27.89
C LEU A 157 2.11 11.45 -26.44
N SER A 158 1.12 12.20 -25.98
CA SER A 158 1.00 12.51 -24.56
C SER A 158 0.63 11.22 -23.81
N THR A 159 1.55 10.67 -23.03
CA THR A 159 1.34 9.41 -22.31
C THR A 159 1.36 9.63 -20.81
N VAL A 160 0.39 9.08 -20.09
CA VAL A 160 0.31 9.12 -18.63
C VAL A 160 0.17 7.69 -18.11
N PHE A 161 1.03 7.34 -17.15
CA PHE A 161 1.03 6.04 -16.49
C PHE A 161 0.46 6.17 -15.08
N LEU A 162 -0.47 5.30 -14.73
CA LEU A 162 -1.20 5.32 -13.47
C LEU A 162 -1.33 3.89 -12.92
N ILE A 163 -1.51 3.78 -11.61
CA ILE A 163 -1.76 2.51 -10.93
C ILE A 163 -3.24 2.48 -10.51
N PRO A 164 -3.97 1.37 -10.72
CA PRO A 164 -5.36 1.26 -10.30
C PRO A 164 -5.55 1.57 -8.81
N LYS A 165 -6.68 2.18 -8.46
CA LYS A 165 -6.92 2.73 -7.12
C LYS A 165 -6.85 1.69 -6.01
N PHE A 166 -7.26 0.45 -6.27
CA PHE A 166 -7.23 -0.64 -5.29
C PHE A 166 -5.80 -1.11 -5.01
N HIS A 167 -4.95 -1.12 -6.03
CA HIS A 167 -3.56 -1.59 -5.93
C HIS A 167 -2.60 -0.50 -5.46
N LEU A 168 -2.90 0.77 -5.74
CA LEU A 168 -2.07 1.93 -5.40
C LEU A 168 -1.56 1.92 -3.93
N PRO A 169 -2.37 1.63 -2.89
CA PRO A 169 -1.91 1.60 -1.50
C PRO A 169 -0.82 0.56 -1.21
N ALA A 170 -0.66 -0.48 -2.04
CA ALA A 170 0.38 -1.49 -1.89
C ALA A 170 1.75 -1.03 -2.41
N HIS A 171 1.85 0.18 -2.98
CA HIS A 171 3.11 0.76 -3.43
C HIS A 171 3.73 1.67 -2.37
N ILE A 172 5.01 1.99 -2.54
CA ILE A 172 5.71 2.99 -1.72
C ILE A 172 5.04 4.36 -1.84
N SER A 173 5.16 5.20 -0.81
CA SER A 173 4.48 6.50 -0.72
C SER A 173 4.72 7.41 -1.93
N HIS A 174 5.93 7.41 -2.49
CA HIS A 174 6.23 8.15 -3.72
C HIS A 174 5.33 7.73 -4.91
N CYS A 175 5.17 6.42 -5.12
CA CYS A 175 4.32 5.90 -6.19
C CYS A 175 2.84 6.19 -5.95
N GLN A 176 2.40 6.16 -4.68
CA GLN A 176 1.01 6.47 -4.30
C GLN A 176 0.57 7.87 -4.70
N VAL A 177 1.51 8.79 -4.87
CA VAL A 177 1.23 10.16 -5.27
C VAL A 177 1.41 10.34 -6.78
N VAL A 178 2.56 9.93 -7.32
CA VAL A 178 2.92 10.18 -8.72
C VAL A 178 2.02 9.44 -9.71
N TYR A 179 1.60 8.21 -9.37
CA TYR A 179 0.80 7.36 -10.26
C TYR A 179 -0.69 7.35 -9.89
N SER A 180 -1.14 8.35 -9.11
CA SER A 180 -2.51 8.42 -8.61
C SER A 180 -3.47 9.00 -9.63
N PHE A 181 -4.55 8.28 -9.92
CA PHE A 181 -5.70 8.82 -10.66
C PHE A 181 -6.29 10.06 -9.99
N ASN A 182 -6.28 10.14 -8.66
CA ASN A 182 -6.90 11.26 -7.93
C ASN A 182 -6.13 12.57 -8.05
N PHE A 183 -4.83 12.51 -8.35
CA PHE A 183 -3.97 13.69 -8.49
C PHE A 183 -3.58 13.98 -9.94
N THR A 184 -4.19 13.25 -10.88
CA THR A 184 -3.93 13.43 -12.32
C THR A 184 -5.06 14.23 -12.94
N PRO A 185 -4.77 15.38 -13.57
CA PRO A 185 -5.78 16.14 -14.30
C PRO A 185 -6.39 15.32 -15.43
N HIS A 186 -7.63 15.64 -15.79
CA HIS A 186 -8.26 15.16 -17.02
C HIS A 186 -8.55 13.65 -17.13
N VAL A 187 -8.46 12.90 -16.03
CA VAL A 187 -8.82 11.47 -15.99
C VAL A 187 -10.17 11.17 -15.35
N GLY A 188 -10.88 12.21 -14.88
CA GLY A 188 -12.17 12.08 -14.21
C GLY A 188 -12.11 11.20 -12.96
N CYS A 189 -13.18 10.47 -12.66
CA CYS A 189 -13.23 9.50 -11.56
C CYS A 189 -12.85 8.07 -11.99
N THR A 190 -12.03 7.91 -13.03
CA THR A 190 -11.56 6.59 -13.48
C THR A 190 -10.80 5.90 -12.35
N ASP A 191 -11.08 4.61 -12.12
CA ASP A 191 -10.46 3.80 -11.05
C ASP A 191 -9.30 2.93 -11.54
N GLY A 192 -9.27 2.58 -12.83
CA GLY A 192 -8.24 1.72 -13.41
C GLY A 192 -8.53 0.22 -13.29
N GLU A 193 -9.62 -0.17 -12.61
CA GLU A 193 -9.95 -1.56 -12.19
C GLU A 193 -10.77 -2.32 -13.25
N ALA A 194 -10.75 -1.86 -14.50
CA ALA A 194 -11.55 -2.46 -15.56
C ALA A 194 -11.21 -3.94 -15.84
N PRO A 195 -9.92 -4.37 -15.82
CA PRO A 195 -9.58 -5.78 -15.99
C PRO A 195 -10.22 -6.68 -14.94
N GLU A 196 -10.15 -6.33 -13.66
CA GLU A 196 -10.61 -7.10 -12.50
C GLU A 196 -12.12 -7.35 -12.56
N HIS A 197 -12.89 -6.31 -12.95
CA HIS A 197 -14.33 -6.46 -13.18
C HIS A 197 -14.63 -7.46 -14.31
N GLY A 198 -13.86 -7.42 -15.40
CA GLY A 198 -13.98 -8.37 -16.50
C GLY A 198 -13.57 -9.79 -16.09
N TRP A 199 -12.54 -9.92 -15.25
CA TRP A 199 -12.09 -11.20 -14.70
C TRP A 199 -13.14 -11.84 -13.81
N ALA A 200 -13.77 -11.08 -12.92
CA ALA A 200 -14.87 -11.58 -12.10
C ALA A 200 -15.99 -12.19 -12.94
N ASN A 201 -16.26 -11.65 -14.13
CA ASN A 201 -17.26 -12.18 -15.05
C ASN A 201 -16.87 -13.51 -15.71
N ILE A 202 -15.62 -13.65 -16.17
CA ILE A 202 -15.17 -14.84 -16.92
C ILE A 202 -14.61 -15.97 -16.03
N ASN A 203 -14.19 -15.66 -14.80
CA ASN A 203 -13.63 -16.64 -13.86
C ASN A 203 -14.50 -17.90 -13.64
N PRO A 204 -15.85 -17.84 -13.62
CA PRO A 204 -16.69 -19.03 -13.57
C PRO A 204 -16.43 -20.04 -14.70
N ALA A 205 -16.01 -19.58 -15.89
CA ALA A 205 -15.66 -20.42 -17.03
C ALA A 205 -14.28 -21.09 -16.90
N ALA A 206 -13.44 -20.69 -15.94
CA ALA A 206 -12.08 -21.21 -15.82
C ALA A 206 -12.03 -22.74 -15.67
N SER A 207 -12.96 -23.32 -14.90
CA SER A 207 -12.99 -24.76 -14.64
C SER A 207 -13.34 -25.60 -15.88
N SER A 208 -14.33 -25.17 -16.66
CA SER A 208 -14.81 -25.87 -17.86
C SER A 208 -13.83 -25.73 -19.02
N THR A 209 -13.19 -24.57 -19.14
CA THR A 209 -12.23 -24.30 -20.20
C THR A 209 -10.89 -24.99 -19.93
N LYS A 210 -10.47 -25.22 -18.68
CA LYS A 210 -9.13 -25.71 -18.30
C LYS A 210 -8.62 -26.97 -19.00
N LYS A 211 -9.52 -27.82 -19.50
CA LYS A 211 -9.22 -29.07 -20.23
C LYS A 211 -9.50 -28.97 -21.75
N MET A 212 -9.73 -27.79 -22.30
CA MET A 212 -9.88 -27.61 -23.74
C MET A 212 -8.51 -27.67 -24.43
N GLY A 213 -8.50 -28.08 -25.70
CA GLY A 213 -7.34 -27.88 -26.56
C GLY A 213 -7.14 -26.39 -26.89
N PRO A 214 -6.03 -26.02 -27.54
CA PRO A 214 -5.67 -24.62 -27.74
C PRO A 214 -6.68 -23.81 -28.56
N GLY A 215 -7.13 -24.33 -29.70
CA GLY A 215 -8.08 -23.64 -30.57
C GLY A 215 -9.44 -23.46 -29.92
N THR A 216 -10.04 -24.56 -29.45
CA THR A 216 -11.33 -24.53 -28.75
C THR A 216 -11.28 -23.62 -27.51
N TRP A 217 -10.16 -23.61 -26.77
CA TRP A 217 -9.96 -22.71 -25.63
C TRP A 217 -10.04 -21.23 -26.04
N GLN A 218 -9.26 -20.82 -27.03
CA GLN A 218 -9.23 -19.42 -27.46
C GLN A 218 -10.57 -18.98 -28.05
N ASP A 219 -11.18 -19.81 -28.88
CA ASP A 219 -12.47 -19.50 -29.48
C ASP A 219 -13.57 -19.38 -28.41
N THR A 220 -13.59 -20.29 -27.43
CA THR A 220 -14.52 -20.19 -26.30
C THR A 220 -14.33 -18.90 -25.50
N LEU A 221 -13.09 -18.51 -25.21
CA LEU A 221 -12.83 -17.25 -24.51
C LEU A 221 -13.17 -16.02 -25.36
N ASN A 222 -12.91 -16.06 -26.67
CA ASN A 222 -13.33 -15.01 -27.60
C ASN A 222 -14.85 -14.83 -27.59
N ASP A 223 -15.62 -15.91 -27.53
CA ASP A 223 -17.08 -15.86 -27.42
C ASP A 223 -17.52 -15.17 -26.12
N TYR A 224 -16.93 -15.54 -24.98
CA TYR A 224 -17.21 -14.87 -23.70
C TYR A 224 -16.83 -13.38 -23.72
N PHE A 225 -15.69 -13.04 -24.31
CA PHE A 225 -15.27 -11.64 -24.46
C PHE A 225 -16.19 -10.86 -25.41
N GLY A 226 -16.69 -11.51 -26.45
CA GLY A 226 -17.68 -10.96 -27.38
C GLY A 226 -19.00 -10.64 -26.70
N ASP A 227 -19.53 -11.60 -25.93
CA ASP A 227 -20.73 -11.41 -25.12
C ASP A 227 -20.55 -10.29 -24.07
N TRP A 228 -19.40 -10.24 -23.39
CA TRP A 228 -19.07 -9.17 -22.45
C TRP A 228 -19.08 -7.80 -23.13
N ASN A 229 -18.38 -7.67 -24.26
CA ASN A 229 -18.34 -6.42 -25.02
C ASN A 229 -19.74 -5.99 -25.50
N TRP A 230 -20.54 -6.94 -26.00
CA TRP A 230 -21.92 -6.68 -26.41
C TRP A 230 -22.75 -6.16 -25.23
N LYS A 231 -22.70 -6.80 -24.06
CA LYS A 231 -23.39 -6.36 -22.85
C LYS A 231 -22.96 -4.96 -22.42
N CYS A 232 -21.66 -4.68 -22.41
CA CYS A 232 -21.13 -3.34 -22.09
C CYS A 232 -21.69 -2.27 -23.06
N ILE A 233 -21.72 -2.54 -24.36
CA ILE A 233 -22.23 -1.61 -25.37
C ILE A 233 -23.74 -1.39 -25.18
N MET A 234 -24.52 -2.46 -24.97
CA MET A 234 -25.97 -2.34 -24.76
C MET A 234 -26.32 -1.56 -23.50
N GLN A 235 -25.49 -1.64 -22.45
CA GLN A 235 -25.72 -0.93 -21.19
C GLN A 235 -25.12 0.48 -21.16
N LEU A 236 -24.31 0.87 -22.16
CA LEU A 236 -23.51 2.08 -22.13
C LEU A 236 -24.36 3.35 -21.92
N GLY A 237 -25.52 3.45 -22.58
CA GLY A 237 -26.42 4.61 -22.43
C GLY A 237 -26.96 4.75 -21.01
N GLN A 238 -27.47 3.67 -20.43
CA GLN A 238 -27.99 3.65 -19.06
C GLN A 238 -26.89 3.94 -18.04
N LEU A 239 -25.72 3.30 -18.20
CA LEU A 239 -24.56 3.50 -17.33
C LEU A 239 -24.07 4.94 -17.37
N THR A 240 -24.01 5.55 -18.55
CA THR A 240 -23.57 6.95 -18.71
C THR A 240 -24.54 7.92 -18.04
N LEU A 241 -25.85 7.71 -18.19
CA LEU A 241 -26.87 8.51 -17.51
C LEU A 241 -26.76 8.38 -15.98
N GLN A 242 -26.62 7.16 -15.47
CA GLN A 242 -26.45 6.92 -14.05
C GLN A 242 -25.20 7.63 -13.50
N LYS A 243 -24.06 7.45 -14.17
CA LYS A 243 -22.80 8.11 -13.80
C LYS A 243 -22.89 9.64 -13.86
N LEU A 244 -23.62 10.19 -14.82
CA LEU A 244 -23.85 11.63 -14.91
C LEU A 244 -24.64 12.15 -13.70
N ILE A 245 -25.71 11.46 -13.30
CA ILE A 245 -26.51 11.83 -12.13
C ILE A 245 -25.67 11.74 -10.85
N GLU A 246 -24.87 10.69 -10.70
CA GLU A 246 -23.93 10.53 -9.57
C GLU A 246 -22.89 11.66 -9.56
N ALA A 247 -22.29 11.97 -10.70
CA ALA A 247 -21.31 13.05 -10.83
C ALA A 247 -21.89 14.43 -10.50
N MET A 248 -23.14 14.71 -10.89
CA MET A 248 -23.82 15.96 -10.54
C MET A 248 -23.99 16.10 -9.02
N LYS A 249 -24.41 15.03 -8.34
CA LYS A 249 -24.56 15.03 -6.87
C LYS A 249 -23.20 15.22 -6.18
N ALA A 250 -22.21 14.43 -6.58
CA ALA A 250 -20.86 14.50 -6.04
C ALA A 250 -20.23 15.88 -6.27
N SER A 251 -20.45 16.51 -7.43
CA SER A 251 -19.96 17.86 -7.72
C SER A 251 -20.52 18.90 -6.76
N MET A 252 -21.79 18.80 -6.39
CA MET A 252 -22.41 19.73 -5.41
C MET A 252 -21.85 19.52 -4.00
N GLU A 253 -21.62 18.27 -3.62
CA GLU A 253 -21.05 17.92 -2.33
C GLU A 253 -19.59 18.38 -2.22
N HIS A 254 -18.75 18.05 -3.19
CA HIS A 254 -17.35 18.46 -3.22
C HIS A 254 -17.19 19.98 -3.27
N ASP A 255 -18.05 20.71 -3.99
CA ASP A 255 -18.03 22.17 -4.00
C ASP A 255 -18.32 22.75 -2.61
N ARG A 256 -19.33 22.20 -1.91
CA ARG A 256 -19.63 22.59 -0.53
C ARG A 256 -18.46 22.31 0.40
N GLU A 257 -17.88 21.11 0.34
CA GLU A 257 -16.75 20.72 1.18
C GLU A 257 -15.52 21.58 0.91
N LEU A 258 -15.22 21.88 -0.35
CA LEU A 258 -14.13 22.77 -0.73
C LEU A 258 -14.34 24.19 -0.19
N ARG A 259 -15.59 24.70 -0.23
CA ARG A 259 -15.92 26.01 0.35
C ARG A 259 -15.76 26.03 1.86
N GLU A 260 -16.24 25.00 2.55
CA GLU A 260 -16.06 24.85 4.00
C GLU A 260 -14.57 24.77 4.39
N LEU A 261 -13.77 24.02 3.63
CA LEU A 261 -12.32 23.92 3.85
C LEU A 261 -11.63 25.27 3.64
N LYS A 262 -11.93 25.96 2.53
CA LYS A 262 -11.35 27.27 2.22
C LYS A 262 -11.72 28.34 3.26
N ALA A 263 -12.91 28.25 3.87
CA ALA A 263 -13.32 29.19 4.91
C ALA A 263 -12.49 29.07 6.21
N CYS A 264 -11.85 27.94 6.43
CA CYS A 264 -11.03 27.67 7.62
C CYS A 264 -9.53 27.96 7.43
N ILE A 265 -9.11 28.42 6.25
CA ILE A 265 -7.70 28.57 5.88
C ILE A 265 -7.46 30.00 5.39
N GLU A 266 -6.33 30.58 5.77
CA GLU A 266 -5.97 31.93 5.35
C GLU A 266 -5.77 32.02 3.83
N MET A 267 -6.30 33.08 3.22
CA MET A 267 -6.23 33.29 1.77
C MET A 267 -4.82 33.25 1.16
N PRO A 268 -3.75 33.77 1.82
CA PRO A 268 -2.39 33.64 1.31
C PRO A 268 -1.94 32.17 1.16
N MET A 269 -2.30 31.29 2.10
CA MET A 269 -1.96 29.86 2.03
C MET A 269 -2.69 29.17 0.88
N ILE A 270 -3.99 29.45 0.70
CA ILE A 270 -4.78 28.91 -0.40
C ILE A 270 -4.16 29.30 -1.76
N THR A 271 -3.77 30.57 -1.89
CA THR A 271 -3.17 31.10 -3.12
C THR A 271 -1.83 30.41 -3.41
N GLU A 272 -1.02 30.17 -2.39
CA GLU A 272 0.24 29.45 -2.52
C GLU A 272 0.02 28.01 -2.97
N TRP A 273 -0.86 27.24 -2.30
CA TRP A 273 -1.14 25.86 -2.70
C TRP A 273 -1.71 25.74 -4.11
N GLN A 274 -2.61 26.64 -4.51
CA GLN A 274 -3.12 26.67 -5.89
C GLN A 274 -2.01 26.90 -6.92
N ARG A 275 -1.01 27.73 -6.58
CA ARG A 275 0.17 27.98 -7.41
C ARG A 275 1.06 26.75 -7.50
N GLU A 276 1.29 26.04 -6.38
CA GLU A 276 2.07 24.80 -6.36
C GLU A 276 1.40 23.70 -7.18
N ILE A 277 0.08 23.51 -7.00
CA ILE A 277 -0.73 22.58 -7.80
C ILE A 277 -0.63 22.90 -9.29
N SER A 278 -0.86 24.16 -9.68
CA SER A 278 -0.81 24.56 -11.09
C SER A 278 0.56 24.32 -11.74
N LYS A 279 1.65 24.57 -10.99
CA LYS A 279 3.02 24.31 -11.46
C LYS A 279 3.26 22.82 -11.69
N TRP A 280 2.82 21.99 -10.74
CA TRP A 280 2.95 20.54 -10.83
C TRP A 280 2.10 19.94 -11.96
N GLU A 281 0.84 20.36 -12.09
CA GLU A 281 -0.06 19.89 -13.14
C GLU A 281 0.40 20.28 -14.55
N CYS A 282 1.12 21.40 -14.69
CA CYS A 282 1.74 21.80 -15.95
C CYS A 282 3.02 21.01 -16.26
N ASP A 283 3.78 20.64 -15.24
CA ASP A 283 5.07 19.96 -15.37
C ASP A 283 5.34 19.06 -14.15
N ASN A 284 5.09 17.76 -14.30
CA ASN A 284 5.31 16.76 -13.26
C ASN A 284 6.81 16.50 -12.95
N SER A 285 7.75 17.25 -13.54
CA SER A 285 9.15 17.28 -13.09
C SER A 285 9.40 18.29 -11.96
N LYS A 286 8.44 19.17 -11.66
CA LYS A 286 8.54 20.14 -10.56
C LYS A 286 8.30 19.48 -9.20
N CYS A 287 8.41 20.25 -8.12
CA CYS A 287 8.08 19.76 -6.79
C CYS A 287 6.61 19.32 -6.75
N ASN A 288 6.36 18.11 -6.25
CA ASN A 288 5.03 17.55 -6.16
C ASN A 288 4.35 18.03 -4.86
N PRO A 289 3.30 18.87 -4.93
CA PRO A 289 2.64 19.39 -3.74
C PRO A 289 1.82 18.33 -2.99
N TYR A 290 1.56 17.19 -3.63
CA TYR A 290 0.83 16.07 -3.04
C TYR A 290 1.77 15.09 -2.33
N GLU A 291 3.08 15.19 -2.55
CA GLU A 291 4.05 14.46 -1.74
C GLU A 291 4.13 15.10 -0.38
N ILE A 292 4.03 14.28 0.66
CA ILE A 292 4.31 14.73 2.02
C ILE A 292 5.81 15.04 2.07
N CYS A 293 6.14 16.30 1.82
CA CYS A 293 7.48 16.83 1.99
C CYS A 293 7.79 16.87 3.48
N VAL A 294 8.34 15.76 3.96
CA VAL A 294 8.96 15.64 5.28
C VAL A 294 10.09 16.67 5.50
N ALA A 295 10.50 17.39 4.44
CA ALA A 295 11.49 18.46 4.49
C ALA A 295 10.93 19.82 4.95
N ASN A 296 9.63 20.10 4.78
CA ASN A 296 9.05 21.42 5.13
C ASN A 296 8.48 21.49 6.54
N PHE A 297 8.21 20.34 7.17
CA PHE A 297 8.37 20.24 8.61
C PHE A 297 9.85 20.04 8.85
N SER A 298 10.50 20.88 9.65
CA SER A 298 11.91 20.73 10.03
C SER A 298 12.18 19.47 10.89
N SER A 299 11.27 18.51 10.85
CA SER A 299 11.24 17.22 11.52
C SER A 299 11.16 16.17 10.42
N THR A 300 12.31 15.68 9.95
CA THR A 300 12.41 14.30 9.43
C THR A 300 11.45 13.45 10.25
N ALA A 301 10.43 12.80 9.69
CA ALA A 301 9.38 12.09 10.43
C ALA A 301 10.01 11.33 11.61
N ILE A 302 10.00 11.96 12.80
CA ILE A 302 10.84 11.54 13.92
C ILE A 302 10.07 10.39 14.53
N THR A 303 10.18 9.22 13.91
CA THR A 303 9.58 7.99 14.43
C THR A 303 10.57 7.35 15.39
N GLN A 304 10.07 6.68 16.42
CA GLN A 304 10.94 5.94 17.34
C GLN A 304 11.81 4.94 16.56
N ALA A 305 11.26 4.30 15.53
CA ALA A 305 11.98 3.39 14.66
C ALA A 305 13.12 4.08 13.87
N SER A 306 12.91 5.31 13.38
CA SER A 306 13.95 6.06 12.67
C SER A 306 15.12 6.45 13.58
N ILE A 307 14.82 6.88 14.80
CA ILE A 307 15.83 7.19 15.81
C ILE A 307 16.55 5.91 16.25
N GLN A 308 15.82 4.81 16.45
CA GLN A 308 16.43 3.53 16.79
C GLN A 308 17.41 3.07 15.69
N LEU A 309 17.04 3.21 14.41
CA LEU A 309 17.93 2.92 13.29
C LEU A 309 19.18 3.82 13.28
N GLU A 310 19.04 5.11 13.57
CA GLU A 310 20.17 6.03 13.72
C GLU A 310 21.11 5.56 14.84
N LEU A 311 20.57 5.27 16.03
CA LEU A 311 21.33 4.81 17.19
C LEU A 311 22.06 3.49 16.88
N THR A 312 21.40 2.53 16.23
CA THR A 312 22.02 1.26 15.82
C THR A 312 23.11 1.46 14.77
N ARG A 313 22.99 2.43 13.85
CA ARG A 313 24.06 2.76 12.89
C ARG A 313 25.27 3.41 13.55
N VAL A 314 25.05 4.27 14.54
CA VAL A 314 26.13 4.85 15.35
C VAL A 314 26.86 3.74 16.10
N GLU A 315 26.13 2.85 16.77
CA GLU A 315 26.67 1.68 17.46
C GLU A 315 27.49 0.79 16.51
N ALA A 316 26.97 0.46 15.32
CA ALA A 316 27.70 -0.33 14.33
C ALA A 316 29.02 0.32 13.92
N SER A 317 29.06 1.66 13.84
CA SER A 317 30.28 2.42 13.54
C SER A 317 31.26 2.41 14.71
N GLU A 318 30.79 2.56 15.95
CA GLU A 318 31.59 2.46 17.18
C GLU A 318 32.22 1.07 17.34
N LEU A 319 31.46 0.01 17.05
CA LEU A 319 31.93 -1.39 17.05
C LEU A 319 33.02 -1.62 15.99
N GLN A 320 32.82 -1.15 14.76
CA GLN A 320 33.83 -1.25 13.70
C GLN A 320 35.13 -0.51 14.05
N ALA A 321 35.01 0.66 14.68
CA ALA A 321 36.14 1.46 15.14
C ALA A 321 36.80 0.93 16.42
N ARG A 322 36.24 -0.12 17.06
CA ARG A 322 36.66 -0.63 18.38
C ARG A 322 36.63 0.41 19.50
N ASN A 323 35.69 1.35 19.40
CA ASN A 323 35.44 2.42 20.38
C ASN A 323 34.17 2.18 21.20
N ASP A 324 33.55 1.00 21.08
CA ASP A 324 32.40 0.64 21.90
C ASP A 324 32.80 0.51 23.37
N MET A 325 32.12 1.27 24.22
CA MET A 325 32.34 1.34 25.68
C MET A 325 31.13 0.80 26.44
N SER A 326 30.28 -0.01 25.78
CA SER A 326 29.10 -0.61 26.39
C SER A 326 29.48 -1.58 27.53
N PRO A 327 28.97 -1.36 28.77
CA PRO A 327 29.25 -2.24 29.91
C PRO A 327 28.68 -3.67 29.79
N HIS A 328 27.69 -3.88 28.90
CA HIS A 328 27.07 -5.19 28.67
C HIS A 328 27.39 -5.68 27.24
N PRO A 329 27.76 -6.96 27.05
CA PRO A 329 28.25 -7.47 25.76
C PRO A 329 27.19 -7.52 24.65
N GLU A 330 25.91 -7.62 25.00
CA GLU A 330 24.81 -7.81 24.03
C GLU A 330 23.80 -6.65 23.99
N VAL A 331 23.91 -5.68 24.90
CA VAL A 331 22.90 -4.62 25.05
C VAL A 331 23.61 -3.30 25.07
N SER A 332 23.38 -2.49 24.05
CA SER A 332 23.93 -1.13 23.94
C SER A 332 23.14 -0.10 24.74
N ALA A 333 23.73 1.09 24.91
CA ALA A 333 23.08 2.23 25.54
C ALA A 333 21.74 2.61 24.87
N GLY A 334 21.66 2.55 23.53
CA GLY A 334 20.42 2.82 22.78
C GLY A 334 19.36 1.76 23.06
N THR A 335 19.74 0.49 22.97
CA THR A 335 18.86 -0.66 23.24
C THR A 335 18.32 -0.63 24.67
N LEU A 336 19.17 -0.34 25.66
CA LEU A 336 18.75 -0.22 27.06
C LEU A 336 17.63 0.82 27.23
N ILE A 337 17.80 2.01 26.65
CA ILE A 337 16.82 3.08 26.78
C ILE A 337 15.52 2.76 26.01
N SER A 338 15.61 2.23 24.78
CA SER A 338 14.43 1.82 24.01
C SER A 338 13.61 0.77 24.76
N SER A 339 14.25 -0.30 25.25
CA SER A 339 13.56 -1.32 26.04
C SER A 339 12.98 -0.75 27.35
N GLY A 340 13.64 0.23 27.97
CA GLY A 340 13.11 0.90 29.16
C GLY A 340 11.84 1.70 28.87
N LEU A 341 11.77 2.41 27.74
CA LEU A 341 10.57 3.11 27.29
C LEU A 341 9.44 2.15 26.92
N GLU A 342 9.76 1.02 26.29
CA GLU A 342 8.78 -0.05 26.01
C GLU A 342 8.18 -0.62 27.31
N LEU A 343 9.01 -0.83 28.34
CA LEU A 343 8.53 -1.29 29.65
C LEU A 343 7.63 -0.26 30.33
N GLU A 344 7.95 1.03 30.22
CA GLU A 344 7.11 2.12 30.73
C GLU A 344 5.74 2.09 30.04
N GLU A 345 5.71 1.90 28.72
CA GLU A 345 4.48 1.78 27.95
C GLU A 345 3.67 0.54 28.37
N GLN A 346 4.32 -0.61 28.57
CA GLN A 346 3.65 -1.81 29.08
C GLN A 346 3.07 -1.59 30.50
N GLN A 347 3.73 -0.80 31.36
CA GLN A 347 3.18 -0.43 32.66
C GLN A 347 1.93 0.46 32.52
N ARG A 348 1.90 1.40 31.56
CA ARG A 348 0.72 2.24 31.28
C ARG A 348 -0.44 1.41 30.75
N LEU A 349 -0.20 0.52 29.79
CA LEU A 349 -1.20 -0.42 29.27
C LEU A 349 -1.78 -1.30 30.39
N LEU A 350 -0.92 -1.84 31.26
CA LEU A 350 -1.36 -2.62 32.41
C LEU A 350 -2.23 -1.79 33.38
N LYS A 351 -1.92 -0.50 33.60
CA LYS A 351 -2.79 0.39 34.41
C LYS A 351 -4.15 0.58 33.74
N ALA A 352 -4.18 0.80 32.42
CA ALA A 352 -5.40 0.95 31.65
C ALA A 352 -6.25 -0.33 31.71
N ASP A 353 -5.65 -1.51 31.51
CA ASP A 353 -6.33 -2.79 31.59
C ASP A 353 -6.96 -3.02 32.97
N ILE A 354 -6.22 -2.74 34.05
CA ILE A 354 -6.72 -2.79 35.43
C ILE A 354 -7.91 -1.85 35.63
N SER A 355 -7.86 -0.64 35.07
CA SER A 355 -8.95 0.32 35.18
C SER A 355 -10.19 -0.04 34.35
N SER A 356 -9.99 -0.81 33.27
CA SER A 356 -11.06 -1.21 32.34
C SER A 356 -11.82 -2.46 32.79
N LEU A 357 -11.33 -3.16 33.81
CA LEU A 357 -11.97 -4.36 34.35
C LEU A 357 -13.31 -4.02 35.00
N SER A 358 -14.35 -4.75 34.59
CA SER A 358 -15.68 -4.66 35.19
C SER A 358 -15.66 -5.12 36.65
N SER A 359 -16.65 -4.70 37.44
CA SER A 359 -16.81 -5.12 38.85
C SER A 359 -16.86 -6.64 39.07
N HIS A 360 -17.19 -7.41 38.04
CA HIS A 360 -17.20 -8.88 38.05
C HIS A 360 -16.40 -9.42 36.85
N PRO A 361 -15.06 -9.42 36.92
CA PRO A 361 -14.24 -9.88 35.82
C PRO A 361 -14.33 -11.40 35.66
N THR A 362 -14.28 -11.88 34.43
CA THR A 362 -14.24 -13.32 34.14
C THR A 362 -12.88 -13.92 34.50
N ASP A 363 -12.83 -15.22 34.80
CA ASP A 363 -11.58 -15.93 35.09
C ASP A 363 -10.57 -15.80 33.95
N ASN A 364 -11.04 -15.78 32.69
CA ASN A 364 -10.17 -15.55 31.53
C ASN A 364 -9.55 -14.15 31.51
N GLN A 365 -10.28 -13.12 31.94
CA GLN A 365 -9.74 -11.76 32.02
C GLN A 365 -8.73 -11.64 33.17
N LEU A 366 -9.02 -12.26 34.32
CA LEU A 366 -8.09 -12.31 35.46
C LEU A 366 -6.82 -13.09 35.13
N ALA A 367 -6.93 -14.23 34.43
CA ALA A 367 -5.79 -15.03 34.00
C ALA A 367 -4.87 -14.25 33.05
N LYS A 368 -5.45 -13.58 32.03
CA LYS A 368 -4.68 -12.74 31.10
C LYS A 368 -3.97 -11.59 31.81
N LEU A 369 -4.66 -10.91 32.73
CA LEU A 369 -4.05 -9.85 33.51
C LEU A 369 -2.88 -10.38 34.34
N GLN A 370 -3.07 -11.51 35.02
CA GLN A 370 -2.02 -12.12 35.83
C GLN A 370 -0.82 -12.57 34.98
N GLU A 371 -1.05 -13.09 33.77
CA GLU A 371 0.00 -13.43 32.81
C GLU A 371 0.80 -12.19 32.39
N HIS A 372 0.12 -11.09 32.03
CA HIS A 372 0.77 -9.83 31.68
C HIS A 372 1.60 -9.27 32.84
N VAL A 373 1.08 -9.30 34.07
CA VAL A 373 1.81 -8.92 35.29
C VAL A 373 3.07 -9.77 35.48
N ASN A 374 2.97 -11.09 35.28
CA ASN A 374 4.09 -12.01 35.47
C ASN A 374 5.19 -11.79 34.43
N VAL A 375 4.82 -11.63 33.16
CA VAL A 375 5.76 -11.35 32.06
C VAL A 375 6.44 -10.01 32.31
N LEU A 376 5.66 -8.96 32.57
CA LEU A 376 6.20 -7.62 32.78
C LEU A 376 7.16 -7.58 33.97
N LYS A 377 6.84 -8.25 35.09
CA LYS A 377 7.74 -8.34 36.25
C LYS A 377 9.09 -8.98 35.88
N ARG A 378 9.08 -10.07 35.11
CA ARG A 378 10.32 -10.74 34.67
C ARG A 378 11.14 -9.84 33.75
N CYS A 379 10.48 -9.17 32.80
CA CYS A 379 11.14 -8.26 31.88
C CYS A 379 11.75 -7.06 32.62
N ILE A 380 11.02 -6.44 33.56
CA ILE A 380 11.55 -5.34 34.38
C ILE A 380 12.75 -5.84 35.19
N ASN A 381 12.64 -6.95 35.92
CA ASN A 381 13.77 -7.46 36.72
C ASN A 381 15.03 -7.72 35.88
N ASN A 382 14.88 -8.29 34.68
CA ASN A 382 16.00 -8.54 33.77
C ASN A 382 16.58 -7.23 33.21
N TRP A 383 15.73 -6.28 32.83
CA TRP A 383 16.20 -4.97 32.37
C TRP A 383 16.90 -4.19 33.49
N GLN A 384 16.37 -4.27 34.70
CA GLN A 384 16.92 -3.63 35.90
C GLN A 384 18.29 -4.16 36.29
N SER A 385 18.60 -5.45 36.06
CA SER A 385 19.93 -6.02 36.31
C SER A 385 20.98 -5.51 35.32
N ILE A 386 20.58 -5.33 34.05
CA ILE A 386 21.44 -4.76 33.00
C ILE A 386 21.64 -3.26 33.23
N GLN A 387 20.59 -2.54 33.63
CA GLN A 387 20.65 -1.10 33.93
C GLN A 387 21.68 -0.78 35.01
N LEU A 388 21.87 -1.64 36.02
CA LEU A 388 22.87 -1.44 37.08
C LEU A 388 24.31 -1.36 36.55
N LEU A 389 24.60 -2.02 35.42
CA LEU A 389 25.91 -1.93 34.77
C LEU A 389 26.14 -0.55 34.13
N TYR A 390 25.07 0.08 33.67
CA TYR A 390 25.09 1.38 33.00
C TYR A 390 24.96 2.56 33.97
N ILE A 391 24.17 2.41 35.04
CA ILE A 391 23.89 3.45 36.03
C ILE A 391 23.92 2.83 37.44
N PRO A 392 25.11 2.60 38.03
CA PRO A 392 25.23 1.95 39.33
C PRO A 392 24.54 2.69 40.48
N SER A 393 24.43 4.02 40.39
CA SER A 393 23.76 4.87 41.40
C SER A 393 22.29 4.52 41.62
N VAL A 394 21.63 3.88 40.64
CA VAL A 394 20.24 3.42 40.75
C VAL A 394 20.05 2.38 41.85
N ALA A 395 21.09 1.62 42.23
CA ALA A 395 20.99 0.65 43.33
C ALA A 395 20.57 1.33 44.64
N GLN A 396 21.16 2.49 44.96
CA GLN A 396 20.84 3.23 46.18
C GLN A 396 19.41 3.77 46.15
N LEU A 397 18.98 4.29 45.01
CA LEU A 397 17.61 4.81 44.84
C LEU A 397 16.55 3.71 45.00
N ARG A 398 16.85 2.49 44.51
CA ARG A 398 15.97 1.33 44.69
C ARG A 398 15.88 0.89 46.13
N ASP A 399 17.00 0.81 46.84
CA ASP A 399 17.02 0.43 48.25
C ASP A 399 16.20 1.40 49.11
N GLU A 400 16.19 2.70 48.77
CA GLU A 400 15.37 3.71 49.43
C GLU A 400 13.86 3.56 49.15
N ASP A 401 13.49 3.11 47.95
CA ASP A 401 12.08 2.94 47.55
C ASP A 401 11.47 1.60 48.02
N VAL A 402 12.29 0.64 48.47
CA VAL A 402 11.80 -0.63 49.06
C VAL A 402 11.13 -0.36 50.41
N GLN A 403 9.80 -0.42 50.41
CA GLN A 403 8.98 -0.33 51.62
C GLN A 403 8.82 -1.71 52.28
N PRO A 404 9.30 -1.93 53.53
CA PRO A 404 9.20 -3.23 54.18
C PRO A 404 7.72 -3.62 54.42
N GLY A 405 7.32 -4.78 53.90
CA GLY A 405 6.01 -5.40 54.16
C GLY A 405 4.90 -5.13 53.12
N ARG A 406 5.15 -4.36 52.06
CA ARG A 406 4.16 -4.12 50.99
C ARG A 406 4.55 -4.87 49.71
N PRO A 407 3.67 -5.71 49.13
CA PRO A 407 3.97 -6.34 47.85
C PRO A 407 4.08 -5.28 46.75
N GLU A 408 5.21 -5.29 46.06
CA GLU A 408 5.50 -4.33 45.00
C GLU A 408 4.57 -4.56 43.82
N LYS A 409 3.79 -3.53 43.47
CA LYS A 409 2.88 -3.59 42.33
C LYS A 409 3.68 -3.31 41.07
N VAL A 410 3.72 -4.27 40.15
CA VAL A 410 4.47 -4.19 38.89
C VAL A 410 4.16 -2.92 38.08
N LYS A 411 2.91 -2.46 38.11
CA LYS A 411 2.45 -1.24 37.43
C LYS A 411 2.96 0.08 38.04
N GLU A 412 3.42 0.05 39.29
CA GLU A 412 3.90 1.22 40.06
C GLU A 412 5.42 1.13 40.32
N MET A 413 6.09 0.07 39.87
CA MET A 413 7.52 -0.13 40.02
C MET A 413 8.29 0.95 39.23
N LYS A 414 9.16 1.70 39.90
CA LYS A 414 9.95 2.75 39.24
C LYS A 414 11.03 2.13 38.35
N LEU A 415 11.11 2.58 37.11
CA LEU A 415 12.14 2.13 36.16
C LEU A 415 13.43 2.93 36.32
N TYR A 416 13.37 4.15 36.89
CA TYR A 416 14.50 5.07 36.99
C TYR A 416 15.13 5.28 35.62
N LEU A 417 14.34 5.70 34.64
CA LEU A 417 14.91 6.15 33.37
C LEU A 417 15.73 7.43 33.61
N PRO A 418 16.68 7.82 32.72
CA PRO A 418 17.57 8.96 32.94
C PRO A 418 16.92 10.23 33.53
N SER A 419 15.76 10.66 33.03
CA SER A 419 15.04 11.84 33.57
C SER A 419 14.58 11.72 35.02
N GLU A 420 14.35 10.51 35.53
CA GLU A 420 13.98 10.25 36.92
C GLU A 420 15.20 10.13 37.83
N ILE A 421 16.40 9.91 37.25
CA ILE A 421 17.66 9.79 37.98
C ILE A 421 18.35 11.14 38.12
N CYS A 422 18.33 11.97 37.07
CA CYS A 422 19.10 13.22 37.00
C CYS A 422 18.81 14.20 38.16
N ASP A 423 17.64 14.10 38.80
CA ASP A 423 17.27 14.92 39.95
C ASP A 423 17.91 14.43 41.28
N HIS A 424 18.38 13.17 41.31
CA HIS A 424 18.83 12.49 42.52
C HIS A 424 20.27 11.95 42.45
N ALA A 425 20.79 11.68 41.25
CA ALA A 425 22.15 11.17 41.03
C ALA A 425 22.71 11.52 39.65
N SER A 426 24.03 11.37 39.49
CA SER A 426 24.70 11.54 38.19
C SER A 426 24.31 10.39 37.24
N CYS A 427 23.89 10.76 36.03
CA CYS A 427 23.55 9.84 34.94
C CYS A 427 24.46 10.11 33.72
N PRO A 428 24.96 9.07 33.02
CA PRO A 428 25.74 9.27 31.81
C PRO A 428 25.00 10.10 30.75
N ILE A 429 25.66 11.16 30.23
CA ILE A 429 25.08 12.09 29.25
C ILE A 429 24.56 11.35 28.00
N LYS A 430 25.31 10.36 27.50
CA LYS A 430 24.92 9.54 26.33
C LYS A 430 23.54 8.88 26.52
N LEU A 431 23.20 8.42 27.73
CA LEU A 431 21.89 7.82 28.02
C LEU A 431 20.78 8.89 28.07
N CYS A 432 21.10 10.08 28.58
CA CYS A 432 20.18 11.21 28.59
C CYS A 432 19.84 11.68 27.16
N GLU A 433 20.84 11.78 26.29
CA GLU A 433 20.67 12.15 24.88
C GLU A 433 19.84 11.11 24.12
N HIS A 434 20.14 9.81 24.29
CA HIS A 434 19.35 8.75 23.67
C HIS A 434 17.89 8.79 24.13
N LYS A 435 17.65 8.99 25.44
CA LYS A 435 16.29 9.14 25.97
C LYS A 435 15.59 10.35 25.37
N TRP A 436 16.26 11.51 25.32
CA TRP A 436 15.69 12.72 24.75
C TRP A 436 15.22 12.50 23.31
N LYS A 437 16.10 11.98 22.44
CA LYS A 437 15.78 11.71 21.03
C LYS A 437 14.59 10.76 20.88
N LEU A 438 14.56 9.67 21.65
CA LEU A 438 13.48 8.68 21.59
C LEU A 438 12.15 9.22 22.15
N CYS A 439 12.17 10.04 23.20
CA CYS A 439 10.97 10.68 23.74
C CYS A 439 10.43 11.78 22.82
N GLU A 440 11.31 12.56 22.19
CA GLU A 440 10.93 13.54 21.16
C GLU A 440 10.24 12.85 19.99
N ALA A 441 10.77 11.71 19.53
CA ALA A 441 10.14 10.87 18.51
C ALA A 441 8.75 10.38 18.94
N GLN A 442 8.66 9.83 20.16
CA GLN A 442 7.39 9.38 20.75
C GLN A 442 6.34 10.48 20.79
N ALA A 443 6.73 11.72 21.14
CA ALA A 443 5.82 12.86 21.20
C ALA A 443 5.31 13.26 19.82
N HIS A 444 6.16 13.21 18.79
CA HIS A 444 5.75 13.46 17.41
C HIS A 444 4.77 12.38 16.90
N GLU A 445 5.04 11.10 17.18
CA GLU A 445 4.14 9.99 16.84
C GLU A 445 2.79 10.11 17.57
N ALA A 446 2.80 10.35 18.88
CA ALA A 446 1.57 10.52 19.66
C ALA A 446 0.74 11.72 19.18
N LEU A 447 1.38 12.84 18.82
CA LEU A 447 0.69 14.00 18.25
C LEU A 447 0.08 13.68 16.88
N HIS A 448 0.81 12.96 16.04
CA HIS A 448 0.33 12.52 14.73
C HIS A 448 -0.89 11.61 14.87
N ASP A 449 -0.81 10.60 15.74
CA ASP A 449 -1.90 9.67 16.04
C ASP A 449 -3.11 10.42 16.59
N LEU A 450 -2.90 11.37 17.52
CA LEU A 450 -3.97 12.20 18.07
C LEU A 450 -4.69 13.00 16.97
N HIS A 451 -3.95 13.67 16.09
CA HIS A 451 -4.53 14.40 14.97
C HIS A 451 -5.31 13.46 14.03
N HIS A 452 -4.72 12.31 13.70
CA HIS A 452 -5.36 11.30 12.85
C HIS A 452 -6.68 10.80 13.46
N PHE A 453 -6.69 10.42 14.73
CA PHE A 453 -7.89 9.96 15.43
C PHE A 453 -8.94 11.05 15.57
N LEU A 454 -8.54 12.32 15.81
CA LEU A 454 -9.48 13.45 15.85
C LEU A 454 -10.14 13.71 14.50
N HIS A 455 -9.37 13.67 13.40
CA HIS A 455 -9.89 13.80 12.04
C HIS A 455 -10.85 12.66 11.70
N LEU A 456 -10.43 11.41 11.94
CA LEU A 456 -11.23 10.23 11.70
C LEU A 456 -12.53 10.28 12.50
N ARG A 457 -12.47 10.63 13.78
CA ARG A 457 -13.64 10.76 14.64
C ARG A 457 -14.61 11.82 14.13
N THR A 458 -14.10 12.99 13.75
CA THR A 458 -14.91 14.08 13.19
C THR A 458 -15.62 13.64 11.92
N HIS A 459 -14.90 12.96 11.01
CA HIS A 459 -15.48 12.40 9.80
C HIS A 459 -16.57 11.37 10.12
N LEU A 460 -16.30 10.40 10.99
CA LEU A 460 -17.27 9.37 11.38
C LEU A 460 -18.53 9.97 12.01
N TYR A 461 -18.42 11.01 12.83
CA TYR A 461 -19.59 11.71 13.38
C TYR A 461 -20.40 12.42 12.29
N LYS A 462 -19.75 13.17 11.40
CA LYS A 462 -20.43 13.83 10.26
C LYS A 462 -21.13 12.81 9.37
N PHE A 463 -20.44 11.71 9.04
CA PHE A 463 -21.01 10.61 8.26
C PHE A 463 -22.21 9.98 8.96
N LYS A 464 -22.10 9.68 10.26
CA LYS A 464 -23.20 9.11 11.04
C LYS A 464 -24.44 10.01 11.02
N VAL A 465 -24.27 11.30 11.28
CA VAL A 465 -25.38 12.27 11.31
C VAL A 465 -26.07 12.36 9.95
N THR A 466 -25.31 12.32 8.86
CA THR A 466 -25.83 12.56 7.51
C THR A 466 -26.44 11.31 6.89
N ASN A 467 -25.81 10.15 7.09
CA ASN A 467 -26.06 8.94 6.29
C ASN A 467 -26.64 7.76 7.07
N VAL A 468 -26.56 7.76 8.41
CA VAL A 468 -26.93 6.58 9.21
C VAL A 468 -28.31 6.73 9.84
N TRP A 469 -29.25 5.92 9.36
CA TRP A 469 -30.63 5.87 9.82
C TRP A 469 -30.97 4.49 10.41
N GLY A 470 -31.90 4.46 11.37
CA GLY A 470 -32.35 3.23 12.04
C GLY A 470 -31.43 2.77 13.19
N GLN A 471 -32.02 2.05 14.14
CA GLN A 471 -31.38 1.72 15.42
C GLN A 471 -30.14 0.81 15.29
N VAL A 472 -30.19 -0.20 14.43
CA VAL A 472 -29.08 -1.15 14.21
C VAL A 472 -27.87 -0.44 13.62
N SER A 473 -28.04 0.22 12.48
CA SER A 473 -26.97 0.97 11.81
C SER A 473 -26.38 2.06 12.70
N ASN A 474 -27.21 2.75 13.49
CA ASN A 474 -26.74 3.75 14.45
C ASN A 474 -25.86 3.15 15.56
N THR A 475 -26.24 1.97 16.07
CA THR A 475 -25.48 1.23 17.07
C THR A 475 -24.12 0.77 16.51
N HIS A 476 -24.09 0.28 15.27
CA HIS A 476 -22.83 -0.09 14.59
C HIS A 476 -21.92 1.13 14.38
N ALA A 477 -22.47 2.23 13.85
CA ALA A 477 -21.70 3.47 13.66
C ALA A 477 -21.17 4.03 14.98
N GLN A 478 -21.99 4.01 16.04
CA GLN A 478 -21.54 4.44 17.37
C GLN A 478 -20.46 3.52 17.93
N THR A 479 -20.54 2.21 17.67
CA THR A 479 -19.49 1.26 18.07
C THR A 479 -18.18 1.57 17.38
N THR A 480 -18.20 1.87 16.07
CA THR A 480 -17.00 2.27 15.31
C THR A 480 -16.40 3.56 15.85
N ILE A 481 -17.23 4.58 16.14
CA ILE A 481 -16.79 5.84 16.76
C ILE A 481 -16.17 5.61 18.15
N ASN A 482 -16.80 4.76 18.97
CA ASN A 482 -16.29 4.44 20.30
C ASN A 482 -14.95 3.70 20.24
N ARG A 483 -14.73 2.85 19.22
CA ARG A 483 -13.42 2.22 18.98
C ARG A 483 -12.35 3.25 18.69
N THR A 484 -12.61 4.22 17.82
CA THR A 484 -11.66 5.32 17.56
C THR A 484 -11.38 6.18 18.79
N THR A 485 -12.32 6.24 19.74
CA THR A 485 -12.14 6.97 21.01
C THR A 485 -11.30 6.18 22.01
N ARG A 486 -11.42 4.84 22.08
CA ARG A 486 -10.62 4.02 23.02
C ARG A 486 -9.13 4.04 22.70
N PHE A 487 -8.75 4.04 21.42
CA PHE A 487 -7.34 4.16 21.03
C PHE A 487 -6.73 5.51 21.44
N GLN A 488 -7.53 6.57 21.48
CA GLN A 488 -7.12 7.94 21.85
C GLN A 488 -6.83 8.11 23.36
N TRP A 489 -7.25 7.17 24.21
CA TRP A 489 -7.03 7.21 25.67
C TRP A 489 -6.18 6.05 26.19
N GLN A 490 -5.76 5.14 25.30
CA GLN A 490 -4.85 4.03 25.62
C GLN A 490 -3.39 4.32 25.24
N GLN A 491 -3.17 5.20 24.25
CA GLN A 491 -1.93 5.96 24.08
C GLN A 491 -1.96 7.20 24.98
#